data_AF-A0A959XEU3-F1
#
_entry.id   AF-A0A959XEU3-F1
#
_cell.length_a   1.000
_cell.length_b   1.000
_cell.length_c   1.000
_cell.angle_alpha   90.00
_cell.angle_beta   90.00
_cell.angle_gamma   90.00
#
_symmetry.space_group_name_H-M   'P 1'
#
loop_
_entity.id
_entity.type
_entity.pdbx_description
1 polymer ?
#
loop_
_entity_poly.entity_id
_entity_poly.type
_entity_poly.pdbx_seq_one_letter_code
_entity_poly.pdbx_strand_id
1 'polypeptide(L)'
;MAAATPQRRRQRSVRVTVAVLLLSVATAVVVVALPTQSSFWLSLASVGAIALSWAALRIMWTEVLQSRQESARERAATANAYKSLYAERAADHAEFTSVMTERLAESTKVQRELEHEVVTHQRAAVESAAKLTATADELKSAQDRVTELEHSLAEQRAEADEALTEWVATGEPSVQALAEWEADQANARHRAAEQTETA
;
A
#
# COMPACT_ATOMS: atom_id res chain seq x y z
N MET A 1 -20.41 21.33 10.71
CA MET A 1 -21.58 20.75 11.42
C MET A 1 -22.81 21.55 11.01
N ALA A 2 -23.72 20.96 10.23
CA ALA A 2 -24.96 21.62 9.83
C ALA A 2 -25.83 21.78 11.07
N ALA A 3 -26.03 23.01 11.53
CA ALA A 3 -26.92 23.30 12.64
C ALA A 3 -28.33 22.86 12.26
N ALA A 4 -28.86 21.83 12.92
CA ALA A 4 -30.27 21.51 12.85
C ALA A 4 -31.03 22.75 13.33
N THR A 5 -31.72 23.44 12.42
CA THR A 5 -32.52 24.60 12.77
C THR A 5 -33.58 24.11 13.77
N PRO A 6 -33.59 24.63 15.02
CA PRO A 6 -34.57 24.21 15.99
C PRO A 6 -35.94 24.50 15.39
N GLN A 7 -36.81 23.48 15.38
CA GLN A 7 -38.20 23.59 14.97
C GLN A 7 -38.90 24.58 15.90
N ARG A 8 -38.71 25.88 15.62
CA ARG A 8 -39.25 26.99 16.37
C ARG A 8 -40.76 26.80 16.34
N ARG A 9 -41.35 26.54 17.52
CA ARG A 9 -42.80 26.63 17.76
C ARG A 9 -43.31 27.83 16.97
N ARG A 10 -44.04 27.57 15.89
CA ARG A 10 -44.54 28.63 15.00
C ARG A 10 -45.35 29.58 15.87
N GLN A 11 -44.89 30.82 15.93
CA GLN A 11 -45.52 31.89 16.69
C GLN A 11 -46.97 31.97 16.20
N ARG A 12 -47.94 31.81 17.11
CA ARG A 12 -49.37 31.84 16.73
C ARG A 12 -49.64 33.19 16.09
N SER A 13 -50.13 33.19 14.85
CA SER A 13 -50.28 34.44 14.10
C SER A 13 -51.35 35.32 14.75
N VAL A 14 -51.04 36.61 14.86
CA VAL A 14 -51.92 37.64 15.46
C VAL A 14 -53.31 37.64 14.80
N ARG A 15 -53.38 37.24 13.53
CA ARG A 15 -54.64 37.11 12.78
C ARG A 15 -55.55 36.02 13.32
N VAL A 16 -54.99 34.88 13.73
CA VAL A 16 -55.76 33.80 14.38
C VAL A 16 -56.27 34.27 15.74
N THR A 17 -55.46 34.99 16.52
CA THR A 17 -55.92 35.53 17.80
C THR A 17 -57.03 36.56 17.61
N VAL A 18 -56.95 37.42 16.59
CA VAL A 18 -58.03 38.37 16.25
C VAL A 18 -59.31 37.64 15.84
N ALA A 19 -59.22 36.62 14.98
CA ALA A 19 -60.39 35.84 14.57
C ALA A 19 -61.08 35.17 15.78
N VAL A 20 -60.30 34.60 16.71
CA VAL A 20 -60.83 34.02 17.95
C VAL A 20 -61.49 35.09 18.82
N LEU A 21 -60.86 36.26 19.00
CA LEU A 21 -61.44 37.36 19.76
C LEU A 21 -62.77 37.85 19.17
N LEU A 22 -62.88 37.99 17.84
CA LEU A 22 -64.14 38.36 17.18
C LEU A 22 -65.25 37.34 17.48
N LEU A 23 -64.92 36.05 17.44
CA LEU A 23 -65.86 34.98 17.74
C LEU A 23 -66.28 34.98 19.22
N SER A 24 -65.33 35.22 20.14
CA SER A 24 -65.61 35.36 21.57
C SER A 24 -66.50 36.56 21.87
N VAL A 25 -66.25 37.72 21.24
CA VAL A 25 -67.09 38.92 21.38
C VAL A 25 -68.49 38.66 20.83
N ALA A 26 -68.61 38.06 19.65
CA ALA A 26 -69.91 37.69 19.08
C ALA A 26 -70.72 36.80 20.04
N THR A 27 -70.07 35.79 20.63
CA THR A 27 -70.69 34.88 21.60
C THR A 27 -71.12 35.62 22.87
N ALA A 28 -70.26 36.49 23.41
CA ALA A 28 -70.56 37.27 24.61
C ALA A 28 -71.76 38.21 24.40
N VAL A 29 -71.82 38.90 23.25
CA VAL A 29 -72.96 39.78 22.90
C VAL A 29 -74.27 39.00 22.86
N VAL A 30 -74.28 37.80 22.26
CA VAL A 30 -75.48 36.94 22.22
C VAL A 30 -75.89 36.51 23.63
N VAL A 31 -74.94 36.08 24.47
CA VAL A 31 -75.21 35.64 25.85
C VAL A 31 -75.80 36.77 26.69
N VAL A 32 -75.29 38.00 26.55
CA VAL A 32 -75.81 39.18 27.27
C VAL A 32 -77.20 39.61 26.78
N ALA A 33 -77.51 39.36 25.49
CA ALA A 33 -78.82 39.71 24.93
C ALA A 33 -79.96 38.73 25.31
N LEU A 34 -79.64 37.50 25.73
CA LEU A 34 -80.64 36.50 26.16
C LEU A 34 -81.54 36.95 27.33
N PRO A 35 -81.03 37.47 28.46
CA PRO A 35 -81.86 37.85 29.60
C PRO A 35 -82.77 39.05 29.32
N THR A 36 -82.45 39.91 28.35
CA THR A 36 -83.27 41.10 28.04
C THR A 36 -84.63 40.77 27.40
N GLN A 37 -84.84 39.56 26.86
CA GLN A 37 -86.07 39.09 26.19
C GLN A 37 -86.66 40.03 25.12
N SER A 38 -85.94 41.08 24.71
CA SER A 38 -86.38 42.07 23.74
C SER A 38 -86.08 41.60 22.31
N SER A 39 -87.13 41.49 21.49
CA SER A 39 -87.03 41.03 20.09
C SER A 39 -86.07 41.89 19.24
N PHE A 40 -86.01 43.20 19.52
CA PHE A 40 -85.11 44.12 18.83
C PHE A 40 -83.64 43.81 19.15
N TRP A 41 -83.30 43.66 20.43
CA TRP A 41 -81.93 43.37 20.87
C TRP A 41 -81.44 42.00 20.40
N LEU A 42 -82.31 41.00 20.38
CA LEU A 42 -81.99 39.67 19.87
C LEU A 42 -81.72 39.70 18.36
N SER A 43 -82.53 40.45 17.59
CA SER A 43 -82.33 40.60 16.15
C SER A 43 -81.01 41.29 15.82
N LEU A 44 -80.70 42.38 16.52
CA LEU A 44 -79.44 43.12 16.35
C LEU A 44 -78.22 42.27 16.73
N ALA A 45 -78.29 41.53 17.84
CA ALA A 45 -77.23 40.62 18.28
C ALA A 45 -77.00 39.48 17.28
N SER A 46 -78.08 38.93 16.70
CA SER A 46 -77.98 37.86 15.69
C SER A 46 -77.28 38.31 14.43
N VAL A 47 -77.69 39.46 13.86
CA VAL A 47 -77.05 40.02 12.65
C VAL A 47 -75.58 40.38 12.93
N GLY A 48 -75.30 40.98 14.08
CA GLY A 48 -73.93 41.30 14.51
C GLY A 48 -73.06 40.04 14.65
N ALA A 49 -73.59 38.98 15.25
CA ALA A 49 -72.87 37.71 15.41
C ALA A 49 -72.55 37.05 14.07
N ILE A 50 -73.49 37.08 13.11
CA ILE A 50 -73.26 36.56 11.76
C ILE A 50 -72.17 37.37 11.04
N ALA A 51 -72.23 38.69 11.12
CA ALA A 51 -71.23 39.58 10.50
C ALA A 51 -69.82 39.35 11.07
N LEU A 52 -69.69 39.26 12.39
CA LEU A 52 -68.42 38.98 13.07
C LEU A 52 -67.89 37.58 12.75
N SER A 53 -68.77 36.58 12.71
CA SER A 53 -68.40 35.20 12.36
C SER A 53 -67.92 35.09 10.91
N TRP A 54 -68.58 35.79 9.98
CA TRP A 54 -68.17 35.87 8.59
C TRP A 54 -66.79 36.54 8.43
N ALA A 55 -66.56 37.64 9.14
CA ALA A 55 -65.26 38.32 9.14
C ALA A 55 -64.14 37.41 9.68
N ALA A 56 -64.40 36.71 10.80
CA ALA A 56 -63.45 35.75 11.37
C ALA A 56 -63.12 34.60 10.41
N LEU A 57 -64.13 34.05 9.73
CA LEU A 57 -63.95 33.00 8.72
C LEU A 57 -63.11 33.50 7.53
N ARG A 58 -63.36 34.73 7.06
CA ARG A 58 -62.61 35.30 5.94
C ARG A 58 -61.13 35.49 6.27
N ILE A 59 -60.83 36.00 7.47
CA ILE A 59 -59.46 36.14 7.99
C ILE A 59 -58.79 34.75 8.04
N MET A 60 -59.44 33.78 8.67
CA MET A 60 -58.90 32.42 8.81
C MET A 60 -58.64 31.77 7.45
N TRP A 61 -59.56 31.93 6.49
CA TRP A 61 -59.42 31.39 5.15
C TRP A 61 -58.18 31.94 4.44
N THR A 62 -57.98 33.25 4.46
CA THR A 62 -56.81 33.88 3.83
C THR A 62 -55.49 33.43 4.46
N GLU A 63 -55.49 33.26 5.78
CA GLU A 63 -54.30 32.81 6.52
C GLU A 63 -53.93 31.36 6.17
N VAL A 64 -54.93 30.47 6.06
CA VAL A 64 -54.68 29.07 5.65
C VAL A 64 -54.10 29.00 4.24
N LEU A 65 -54.62 29.80 3.31
CA LEU A 65 -54.13 29.84 1.93
C LEU A 65 -52.68 30.35 1.87
N GLN A 66 -52.39 31.44 2.59
CA GLN A 66 -51.04 31.99 2.70
C GLN A 66 -50.06 31.01 3.34
N SER A 67 -50.46 30.38 4.45
CA SER A 67 -49.66 29.36 5.14
C SER A 67 -49.33 28.16 4.25
N ARG A 68 -50.29 27.70 3.43
CA ARG A 68 -50.05 26.63 2.45
C ARG A 68 -49.06 27.05 1.37
N GLN A 69 -49.20 28.27 0.83
CA GLN A 69 -48.30 28.79 -0.18
C GLN A 69 -46.88 28.95 0.35
N GLU A 70 -46.73 29.52 1.54
CA GLU A 70 -45.44 29.69 2.21
C GLU A 70 -44.78 28.34 2.50
N SER A 71 -45.55 27.36 2.99
CA SER A 71 -45.06 25.99 3.20
C SER A 71 -44.57 25.32 1.92
N ALA A 72 -45.23 25.58 0.78
CA ALA A 72 -44.79 25.06 -0.51
C ALA A 72 -43.50 25.76 -0.98
N ARG A 73 -43.40 27.07 -0.81
CA ARG A 73 -42.18 27.85 -1.10
C ARG A 73 -40.99 27.43 -0.25
N GLU A 74 -41.22 27.23 1.05
CA GLU A 74 -40.20 26.78 2.01
C GLU A 74 -39.67 25.38 1.62
N ARG A 75 -40.57 24.45 1.25
CA ARG A 75 -40.18 23.13 0.75
C ARG A 75 -39.38 23.21 -0.55
N ALA A 76 -39.78 24.06 -1.49
CA ALA A 76 -39.05 24.27 -2.73
C ALA A 76 -37.66 24.88 -2.49
N ALA A 77 -37.56 25.89 -1.63
CA ALA A 77 -36.29 26.49 -1.25
C ALA A 77 -35.35 25.48 -0.57
N THR A 78 -35.90 24.66 0.33
CA THR A 78 -35.16 23.60 1.01
C THR A 78 -34.65 22.56 0.01
N ALA A 79 -35.50 22.09 -0.91
CA ALA A 79 -35.09 21.15 -1.96
C ALA A 79 -33.99 21.72 -2.86
N ASN A 80 -34.08 23.00 -3.23
CA ASN A 80 -33.04 23.67 -4.02
C ASN A 80 -31.71 23.78 -3.27
N ALA A 81 -31.75 24.12 -1.97
CA ALA A 81 -30.56 24.19 -1.13
C ALA A 81 -29.89 22.81 -0.95
N TYR A 82 -30.69 21.75 -0.78
CA TYR A 82 -30.15 20.39 -0.77
C TYR A 82 -29.55 20.03 -2.13
N LYS A 83 -30.24 20.35 -3.23
CA LYS A 83 -29.73 20.09 -4.59
C LYS A 83 -28.37 20.74 -4.83
N SER A 84 -28.19 22.01 -4.46
CA SER A 84 -26.90 22.70 -4.62
C SER A 84 -25.79 22.06 -3.78
N LEU A 85 -26.10 21.73 -2.51
CA LEU A 85 -25.14 21.09 -1.62
C LEU A 85 -24.72 19.69 -2.10
N TYR A 86 -25.66 18.91 -2.65
CA TYR A 86 -25.36 17.62 -3.25
C TYR A 86 -24.55 17.74 -4.53
N ALA A 87 -24.82 18.75 -5.36
CA ALA A 87 -24.04 19.00 -6.58
C ALA A 87 -22.59 19.35 -6.26
N GLU A 88 -22.37 20.23 -5.28
CA GLU A 88 -21.03 20.60 -4.79
C GLU A 88 -20.28 19.36 -4.27
N ARG A 89 -20.89 18.60 -3.36
CA ARG A 89 -20.28 17.36 -2.83
C ARG A 89 -20.02 16.31 -3.91
N ALA A 90 -20.89 16.20 -4.91
CA ALA A 90 -20.69 15.26 -6.00
C ALA A 90 -19.46 15.66 -6.85
N ALA A 91 -19.24 16.96 -7.08
CA ALA A 91 -18.04 17.45 -7.75
C ALA A 91 -16.78 17.16 -6.92
N ASP A 92 -16.80 17.46 -5.61
CA ASP A 92 -15.68 17.19 -4.70
C ASP A 92 -15.35 15.69 -4.66
N HIS A 93 -16.37 14.82 -4.58
CA HIS A 93 -16.17 13.38 -4.57
C HIS A 93 -15.64 12.84 -5.91
N ALA A 94 -16.04 13.43 -7.04
CA ALA A 94 -15.52 13.06 -8.34
C ALA A 94 -14.03 13.41 -8.46
N GLU A 95 -13.62 14.61 -8.05
CA GLU A 95 -12.23 15.04 -8.02
C GLU A 95 -11.38 14.17 -7.07
N PHE A 96 -11.89 13.92 -5.86
CA PHE A 96 -11.21 13.04 -4.92
C PHE A 96 -11.00 11.64 -5.50
N THR A 97 -12.04 11.07 -6.13
CA THR A 97 -11.97 9.73 -6.71
C THR A 97 -10.97 9.68 -7.87
N SER A 98 -10.93 10.69 -8.73
CA SER A 98 -9.94 10.72 -9.82
C SER A 98 -8.51 10.79 -9.28
N VAL A 99 -8.25 11.67 -8.31
CA VAL A 99 -6.90 11.82 -7.72
C VAL A 99 -6.47 10.55 -6.99
N MET A 100 -7.37 9.90 -6.25
CA MET A 100 -7.04 8.65 -5.57
C MET A 100 -6.82 7.49 -6.54
N THR A 101 -7.59 7.44 -7.63
CA THR A 101 -7.42 6.41 -8.66
C THR A 101 -6.08 6.56 -9.37
N GLU A 102 -5.67 7.79 -9.67
CA GLU A 102 -4.36 8.08 -10.26
C GLU A 102 -3.21 7.70 -9.32
N ARG A 103 -3.28 8.11 -8.04
CA ARG A 103 -2.29 7.73 -7.03
C ARG A 103 -2.18 6.22 -6.85
N LEU A 104 -3.31 5.51 -6.86
CA LEU A 104 -3.31 4.05 -6.74
C LEU A 104 -2.66 3.39 -7.96
N ALA A 105 -2.93 3.91 -9.17
CA ALA A 105 -2.29 3.43 -10.39
C ALA A 105 -0.77 3.64 -10.37
N GLU A 106 -0.32 4.82 -9.92
CA GLU A 106 1.11 5.13 -9.74
C GLU A 106 1.77 4.21 -8.70
N SER A 107 1.15 4.06 -7.52
CA SER A 107 1.64 3.14 -6.48
C SER A 107 1.74 1.70 -6.98
N THR A 108 0.75 1.24 -7.76
CA THR A 108 0.76 -0.11 -8.32
C THR A 108 1.87 -0.28 -9.36
N LYS A 109 2.16 0.77 -10.15
CA LYS A 109 3.28 0.76 -11.10
C LYS A 109 4.62 0.65 -10.37
N VAL A 110 4.84 1.50 -9.36
CA VAL A 110 6.07 1.47 -8.54
C VAL A 110 6.24 0.11 -7.86
N GLN A 111 5.15 -0.46 -7.33
CA GLN A 111 5.18 -1.80 -6.75
C GLN A 111 5.65 -2.86 -7.76
N ARG A 112 5.11 -2.85 -8.98
CA ARG A 112 5.54 -3.81 -10.03
C ARG A 112 7.00 -3.61 -10.45
N GLU A 113 7.47 -2.37 -10.51
CA GLU A 113 8.87 -2.06 -10.81
C GLU A 113 9.80 -2.60 -9.71
N LEU A 114 9.45 -2.40 -8.44
CA LEU A 114 10.17 -2.95 -7.29
C LEU A 114 10.15 -4.48 -7.28
N GLU A 115 9.00 -5.12 -7.54
CA GLU A 115 8.90 -6.58 -7.65
C GLU A 115 9.82 -7.13 -8.75
N HIS A 116 9.86 -6.48 -9.91
CA HIS A 116 10.74 -6.87 -11.01
C HIS A 116 12.23 -6.70 -10.66
N GLU A 117 12.59 -5.58 -10.02
CA GLU A 117 13.96 -5.33 -9.58
C GLU A 117 14.40 -6.36 -8.53
N VAL A 118 13.56 -6.68 -7.55
CA VAL A 118 13.84 -7.72 -6.54
C VAL A 118 14.09 -9.08 -7.19
N VAL A 119 13.25 -9.50 -8.14
CA VAL A 119 13.45 -10.77 -8.87
C VAL A 119 14.76 -10.76 -9.66
N THR A 120 15.12 -9.63 -10.25
CA THR A 120 16.37 -9.48 -11.02
C THR A 120 17.59 -9.59 -10.11
N HIS A 121 17.59 -8.90 -8.97
CA HIS A 121 18.67 -9.01 -7.97
C HIS A 121 18.76 -10.40 -7.35
N GLN A 122 17.63 -11.06 -7.09
CA GLN A 122 17.62 -12.44 -6.61
C GLN A 122 18.26 -13.39 -7.62
N ARG A 123 17.95 -13.25 -8.92
CA ARG A 123 18.59 -14.05 -9.98
C ARG A 123 20.08 -13.79 -10.07
N ALA A 124 20.50 -12.52 -10.05
CA ALA A 124 21.91 -12.16 -10.08
C ALA A 124 22.66 -12.68 -8.84
N ALA A 125 22.04 -12.63 -7.66
CA ALA A 125 22.60 -13.19 -6.43
C ALA A 125 22.78 -14.71 -6.54
N VAL A 126 21.78 -15.44 -7.03
CA VAL A 126 21.89 -16.90 -7.26
C VAL A 126 22.99 -17.23 -8.27
N GLU A 127 23.10 -16.47 -9.36
CA GLU A 127 24.14 -16.67 -10.36
C GLU A 127 25.54 -16.39 -9.78
N SER A 128 25.68 -15.32 -9.00
CA SER A 128 26.95 -14.99 -8.32
C SER A 128 27.34 -16.05 -7.30
N ALA A 129 26.37 -16.59 -6.54
CA ALA A 129 26.59 -17.66 -5.59
C ALA A 129 27.03 -18.95 -6.31
N ALA A 130 26.40 -19.29 -7.44
CA ALA A 130 26.79 -20.44 -8.27
C ALA A 130 28.21 -20.31 -8.85
N LYS A 131 28.60 -19.09 -9.28
CA LYS A 131 29.97 -18.80 -9.73
C LYS A 131 30.97 -18.95 -8.58
N LEU A 132 30.65 -18.43 -7.40
CA LEU A 132 31.51 -18.55 -6.22
C LEU A 132 31.71 -20.01 -5.82
N THR A 133 30.65 -20.82 -5.83
CA THR A 133 30.77 -22.27 -5.55
C THR A 133 31.66 -22.96 -6.58
N ALA A 134 31.51 -22.65 -7.87
CA ALA A 134 32.37 -23.23 -8.91
C ALA A 134 33.85 -22.85 -8.71
N THR A 135 34.14 -21.57 -8.43
CA THR A 135 35.52 -21.14 -8.14
C THR A 135 36.08 -21.74 -6.86
N ALA A 136 35.24 -21.99 -5.85
CA ALA A 136 35.66 -22.64 -4.62
C ALA A 136 35.99 -24.13 -4.85
N ASP A 137 35.21 -24.82 -5.68
CA ASP A 137 35.47 -26.20 -6.08
C ASP A 137 36.76 -26.30 -6.92
N GLU A 138 36.98 -25.37 -7.86
CA GLU A 138 38.21 -25.26 -8.63
C GLU A 138 39.43 -25.03 -7.73
N LEU A 139 39.35 -24.08 -6.80
CA LEU A 139 40.40 -23.79 -5.83
C LEU A 139 40.71 -25.02 -4.96
N LYS A 140 39.67 -25.71 -4.48
CA LYS A 140 39.84 -26.95 -3.71
C LYS A 140 40.56 -28.02 -4.53
N SER A 141 40.15 -28.23 -5.78
CA SER A 141 40.82 -29.21 -6.66
C SER A 141 42.29 -28.85 -6.95
N ALA A 142 42.61 -27.55 -7.02
CA ALA A 142 43.98 -27.08 -7.18
C ALA A 142 44.80 -27.27 -5.89
N GLN A 143 44.19 -27.02 -4.72
CA GLN A 143 44.82 -27.30 -3.43
C GLN A 143 45.10 -28.78 -3.24
N ASP A 144 44.15 -29.66 -3.58
CA ASP A 144 44.31 -31.11 -3.51
C ASP A 144 45.47 -31.60 -4.42
N ARG A 145 45.65 -30.99 -5.61
CA ARG A 145 46.80 -31.28 -6.48
C ARG A 145 48.12 -30.78 -5.91
N VAL A 146 48.14 -29.61 -5.28
CA VAL A 146 49.36 -29.08 -4.65
C VAL A 146 49.80 -29.99 -3.51
N THR A 147 48.87 -30.43 -2.66
CA THR A 147 49.20 -31.35 -1.55
C THR A 147 49.66 -32.72 -2.07
N GLU A 148 49.06 -33.24 -3.14
CA GLU A 148 49.52 -34.46 -3.81
C GLU A 148 50.95 -34.30 -4.38
N LEU A 149 51.23 -33.17 -5.05
CA LEU A 149 52.56 -32.88 -5.59
C LEU A 149 53.60 -32.71 -4.47
N GLU A 150 53.25 -32.02 -3.38
CA GLU A 150 54.12 -31.90 -2.19
C GLU A 150 54.43 -33.27 -1.58
N HIS A 151 53.44 -34.17 -1.49
CA HIS A 151 53.65 -35.54 -1.02
C HIS A 151 54.60 -36.31 -1.94
N SER A 152 54.37 -36.28 -3.26
CA SER A 152 55.24 -36.97 -4.23
C SER A 152 56.68 -36.43 -4.24
N LEU A 153 56.87 -35.12 -4.05
CA LEU A 153 58.19 -34.51 -3.92
C LEU A 153 58.88 -34.91 -2.61
N ALA A 154 58.14 -35.02 -1.52
CA ALA A 154 58.68 -35.49 -0.24
C ALA A 154 59.14 -36.95 -0.34
N GLU A 155 58.35 -37.80 -1.02
CA GLU A 155 58.69 -39.20 -1.31
C GLU A 155 59.95 -39.30 -2.18
N GLN A 156 60.01 -38.57 -3.30
CA GLN A 156 61.22 -38.52 -4.15
C GLN A 156 62.45 -37.99 -3.42
N ARG A 157 62.29 -37.01 -2.53
CA ARG A 157 63.39 -36.50 -1.70
C ARG A 157 63.86 -37.55 -0.70
N ALA A 158 62.95 -38.28 -0.06
CA ALA A 158 63.29 -39.37 0.84
C ALA A 158 64.03 -40.48 0.10
N GLU A 159 63.55 -40.89 -1.08
CA GLU A 159 64.23 -41.85 -1.95
C GLU A 159 65.62 -41.36 -2.38
N ALA A 160 65.75 -40.07 -2.74
CA ALA A 160 67.03 -39.49 -3.12
C ALA A 160 68.02 -39.39 -1.95
N ASP A 161 67.55 -39.04 -0.75
CA ASP A 161 68.36 -39.02 0.47
C ASP A 161 68.76 -40.45 0.90
N GLU A 162 67.88 -41.43 0.73
CA GLU A 162 68.18 -42.85 0.93
C GLU A 162 69.24 -43.33 -0.07
N ALA A 163 69.09 -43.01 -1.36
CA ALA A 163 70.08 -43.32 -2.40
C ALA A 163 71.43 -42.61 -2.14
N LEU A 164 71.41 -41.37 -1.66
CA LEU A 164 72.62 -40.63 -1.27
C LEU A 164 73.29 -41.27 -0.05
N THR A 165 72.53 -41.66 0.97
CA THR A 165 73.08 -42.36 2.14
C THR A 165 73.62 -43.73 1.77
N GLU A 166 72.96 -44.47 0.88
CA GLU A 166 73.49 -45.71 0.30
C GLU A 166 74.80 -45.46 -0.46
N TRP A 167 74.86 -44.43 -1.31
CA TRP A 167 76.06 -44.05 -2.04
C TRP A 167 77.23 -43.66 -1.11
N VAL A 168 76.96 -42.85 -0.08
CA VAL A 168 77.97 -42.47 0.93
C VAL A 168 78.39 -43.67 1.79
N ALA A 169 77.48 -44.57 2.15
CA ALA A 169 77.78 -45.79 2.91
C ALA A 169 78.60 -46.80 2.10
N THR A 170 78.39 -46.83 0.78
CA THR A 170 79.22 -47.61 -0.16
C THR A 170 80.64 -47.02 -0.26
N GLY A 171 80.83 -45.77 0.16
CA GLY A 171 82.11 -45.06 0.25
C GLY A 171 82.52 -44.43 -1.07
N GLU A 172 83.21 -43.28 -1.02
CA GLU A 172 83.90 -42.73 -2.20
C GLU A 172 84.67 -43.86 -2.89
N PRO A 173 84.56 -44.05 -4.22
CA PRO A 173 85.39 -45.01 -4.91
C PRO A 173 86.83 -44.65 -4.58
N SER A 174 87.50 -45.51 -3.82
CA SER A 174 88.88 -45.27 -3.43
C SER A 174 89.69 -45.01 -4.70
N VAL A 175 90.72 -44.17 -4.63
CA VAL A 175 91.58 -43.88 -5.78
C VAL A 175 92.12 -45.18 -6.41
N GLN A 176 92.20 -46.27 -5.64
CA GLN A 176 92.47 -47.62 -6.12
C GLN A 176 91.33 -48.23 -6.94
N ALA A 177 90.07 -48.14 -6.51
CA ALA A 177 88.92 -48.62 -7.28
C ALA A 177 88.74 -47.85 -8.60
N LEU A 178 89.03 -46.55 -8.63
CA LEU A 178 89.03 -45.75 -9.85
C LEU A 178 90.17 -46.16 -10.80
N ALA A 179 91.36 -46.43 -10.26
CA ALA A 179 92.52 -46.92 -11.02
C ALA A 179 92.30 -48.34 -11.56
N GLU A 180 91.63 -49.21 -10.81
CA GLU A 180 91.23 -50.55 -11.27
C GLU A 180 90.19 -50.47 -12.39
N TRP A 181 89.20 -49.58 -12.29
CA TRP A 181 88.23 -49.35 -13.37
C TRP A 181 88.86 -48.76 -14.63
N GLU A 182 89.80 -47.81 -14.51
CA GLU A 182 90.56 -47.30 -15.66
C GLU A 182 91.44 -48.40 -16.29
N ALA A 183 92.05 -49.26 -15.48
CA ALA A 183 92.81 -50.41 -15.96
C ALA A 183 91.92 -51.43 -16.68
N ASP A 184 90.69 -51.66 -16.19
CA ASP A 184 89.75 -52.60 -16.80
C ASP A 184 89.14 -52.05 -18.09
N GLN A 185 88.89 -50.74 -18.16
CA GLN A 185 88.56 -50.04 -19.42
C GLN A 185 89.71 -50.09 -20.42
N ALA A 186 90.96 -49.89 -19.98
CA ALA A 186 92.12 -49.98 -20.85
C ALA A 186 92.30 -51.41 -21.38
N ASN A 187 92.11 -52.44 -20.55
CA ASN A 187 92.13 -53.85 -20.95
C ASN A 187 90.95 -54.24 -21.85
N ALA A 188 89.75 -53.68 -21.65
CA ALA A 188 88.62 -53.88 -22.54
C ALA A 188 88.86 -53.26 -23.92
N ARG A 189 89.48 -52.07 -23.96
CA ARG A 189 89.92 -51.42 -25.21
C ARG A 189 91.04 -52.20 -25.90
N HIS A 190 92.01 -52.73 -25.15
CA HIS A 190 93.08 -53.58 -25.70
C HIS A 190 92.52 -54.90 -26.26
N ARG A 191 91.59 -55.55 -25.57
CA ARG A 191 90.89 -56.74 -26.08
C ARG A 191 90.04 -56.45 -27.32
N ALA A 192 89.39 -55.28 -27.38
CA ALA A 192 88.67 -54.86 -28.58
C ALA A 192 89.62 -54.54 -29.75
N ALA A 193 90.83 -54.05 -29.48
CA ALA A 193 91.89 -53.83 -30.47
C ALA A 193 92.51 -55.16 -30.96
N GLU A 194 92.75 -56.13 -30.07
CA GLU A 194 93.23 -57.46 -30.45
C GLU A 194 92.17 -58.26 -31.24
N GLN A 195 90.88 -58.11 -30.93
CA GLN A 195 89.80 -58.72 -31.70
C GLN A 195 89.60 -58.10 -33.09
N THR A 196 90.10 -56.88 -33.33
CA THR A 196 90.05 -56.23 -34.65
C THR A 196 91.27 -56.51 -35.52
N GLU A 197 92.35 -57.09 -34.97
CA GLU A 197 93.56 -57.49 -35.71
C GLU A 197 93.56 -58.98 -36.12
N THR A 198 92.60 -59.78 -35.62
CA THR A 198 92.38 -61.20 -36.00
C THR A 198 91.11 -61.41 -36.83
N ALA A 199 90.69 -60.42 -37.62
CA ALA A 199 89.63 -60.50 -38.64
C ALA A 199 90.15 -59.97 -39.98
#